data_AF-A0A959DAQ7-F1
#
_entry.id   AF-A0A959DAQ7-F1
#
_cell.length_a   1.000
_cell.length_b   1.000
_cell.length_c   1.000
_cell.angle_alpha   90.00
_cell.angle_beta   90.00
_cell.angle_gamma   90.00
#
_symmetry.space_group_name_H-M   'P 1'
#
loop_
_entity.id
_entity.type
_entity.pdbx_description
1 polymer ?
#
loop_
_entity_poly.entity_id
_entity_poly.type
_entity_poly.pdbx_seq_one_letter_code
_entity_poly.pdbx_strand_id
1 'polypeptide(L)' 'MNSKNTYVAIMAGGIGSRFWPASRTARPKQFLDILGVGKSLIRLTF' A
#
# COMPACT_ATOMS: atom_id res chain seq x y z
N MET A 1 -6.28 -35.56 -7.25
CA MET A 1 -5.47 -34.35 -7.47
C MET A 1 -6.30 -33.16 -7.03
N ASN A 2 -6.05 -32.59 -5.86
CA ASN A 2 -6.83 -31.46 -5.35
C ASN A 2 -5.96 -30.21 -5.42
N SER A 3 -6.11 -29.45 -6.50
CA SER A 3 -5.44 -28.16 -6.68
C SER A 3 -6.11 -27.15 -5.75
N LYS A 4 -5.55 -26.96 -4.54
CA LYS A 4 -6.04 -25.93 -3.62
C LYS A 4 -5.61 -24.56 -4.14
N ASN A 5 -6.58 -23.77 -4.57
CA ASN A 5 -6.36 -22.37 -4.95
C ASN A 5 -6.30 -21.50 -3.69
N THR A 6 -5.24 -20.69 -3.56
CA THR A 6 -5.10 -19.71 -2.47
C THR A 6 -5.17 -18.31 -3.06
N TYR A 7 -6.05 -17.49 -2.51
CA TYR A 7 -6.23 -16.10 -2.91
C TYR A 7 -5.82 -15.17 -1.77
N VAL A 8 -5.28 -14.00 -2.12
CA VAL A 8 -4.86 -12.98 -1.16
C VAL A 8 -5.54 -11.67 -1.51
N ALA A 9 -6.06 -10.97 -0.50
CA ALA A 9 -6.61 -9.63 -0.62
C ALA A 9 -5.76 -8.66 0.20
N ILE A 10 -5.25 -7.59 -0.43
CA ILE A 10 -4.51 -6.53 0.25
C ILE A 10 -5.43 -5.32 0.42
N MET A 11 -5.79 -5.01 1.66
CA MET A 11 -6.59 -3.82 1.96
C MET A 11 -5.75 -2.56 1.92
N ALA A 12 -6.01 -1.68 0.96
CA ALA A 12 -5.27 -0.44 0.73
C ALA A 12 -6.12 0.82 0.98
N GLY A 13 -6.72 0.92 2.17
CA GLY A 13 -7.60 2.02 2.58
C GLY A 13 -7.07 2.91 3.71
N GLY A 14 -7.89 3.90 4.09
CA GLY A 14 -7.64 4.85 5.18
C GLY A 14 -7.02 6.18 4.71
N ILE A 15 -7.49 7.30 5.26
CA ILE A 15 -7.18 8.67 4.78
C ILE A 15 -5.70 9.07 4.90
N GLY A 16 -4.94 8.43 5.80
CA GLY A 16 -3.51 8.70 5.97
C GLY A 16 -3.19 10.09 6.50
N SER A 17 -4.03 10.67 7.37
CA SER A 17 -3.87 12.03 7.90
C SER A 17 -2.54 12.27 8.62
N ARG A 18 -1.99 11.24 9.28
CA ARG A 18 -0.66 11.29 9.93
C ARG A 18 0.51 11.48 8.95
N PHE A 19 0.28 11.22 7.66
CA PHE A 19 1.28 11.41 6.61
C PHE A 19 1.08 12.73 5.86
N TRP A 20 0.22 13.64 6.33
CA TRP A 20 0.15 14.99 5.78
C TRP A 20 1.48 15.73 6.06
N PRO A 21 2.10 16.47 5.11
CA PRO A 21 1.56 16.82 3.81
C PRO A 21 1.85 15.82 2.67
N ALA A 22 2.55 14.72 2.90
CA ALA A 22 2.87 13.75 1.86
C ALA A 22 1.64 12.99 1.31
N SER A 23 0.68 12.59 2.17
CA SER A 23 -0.56 11.92 1.75
C SER A 23 -1.66 12.92 1.41
N ARG A 24 -2.30 12.75 0.24
CA ARG A 24 -3.45 13.54 -0.24
C ARG A 24 -4.47 12.62 -0.91
N THR A 25 -5.68 13.11 -1.16
CA THR A 25 -6.67 12.39 -1.97
C THR A 25 -6.11 11.96 -3.33
N ALA A 26 -5.32 12.83 -3.97
CA ALA A 26 -4.67 12.53 -5.25
C ALA A 26 -3.47 11.56 -5.13
N ARG A 27 -2.84 11.45 -3.95
CA ARG A 27 -1.74 10.53 -3.68
C ARG A 27 -1.86 9.90 -2.28
N PRO A 28 -2.67 8.84 -2.13
CA PRO A 28 -2.90 8.17 -0.86
C PRO A 28 -1.64 7.52 -0.26
N LYS A 29 -1.67 7.27 1.06
CA LYS A 29 -0.53 6.76 1.85
C LYS A 29 0.14 5.53 1.25
N GLN A 30 -0.62 4.59 0.69
CA GLN A 30 -0.09 3.33 0.14
C GLN A 30 0.87 3.54 -1.05
N PHE A 31 0.81 4.70 -1.72
CA PHE A 31 1.67 5.06 -2.85
C PHE A 31 2.87 5.93 -2.45
N LEU A 32 3.07 6.17 -1.15
CA LEU A 32 4.23 6.90 -0.66
C LEU A 32 5.42 5.97 -0.51
N ASP A 33 6.59 6.44 -0.91
CA ASP A 33 7.88 5.88 -0.49
C ASP A 33 8.37 6.71 0.70
N ILE A 34 7.97 6.29 1.90
CA ILE A 34 8.32 7.01 3.12
C ILE A 34 9.66 6.57 3.73
N LEU A 35 10.15 5.41 3.29
CA LEU A 35 11.41 4.86 3.76
C LEU A 35 12.59 5.32 2.88
N GLY A 36 12.32 5.95 1.73
CA GLY A 36 13.34 6.44 0.80
C GLY A 36 14.06 5.31 0.06
N VAL A 37 13.39 4.17 -0.13
CA VAL A 37 13.99 2.94 -0.70
C VAL A 37 13.63 2.74 -2.18
N GLY A 38 13.00 3.72 -2.81
CA GLY A 38 12.54 3.66 -4.20
C GLY A 38 11.29 2.81 -4.40
N LYS A 39 10.59 2.42 -3.33
CA LYS A 39 9.37 1.59 -3.39
C LYS A 39 8.25 2.22 -2.57
N SER A 40 7.06 2.24 -3.14
CA SER A 40 5.86 2.61 -2.38
C SER A 40 5.51 1.55 -1.34
N LEU A 41 4.79 1.93 -0.28
CA LEU A 41 4.32 0.99 0.74
C LEU A 41 3.59 -0.22 0.15
N ILE A 42 2.72 -0.02 -0.86
CA ILE A 42 2.01 -1.15 -1.50
C ILE A 42 2.95 -2.10 -2.25
N ARG A 43 4.05 -1.60 -2.81
CA ARG A 43 5.10 -2.38 -3.50
C ARG A 43 6.08 -3.04 -2.53
N LEU A 44 6.04 -2.68 -1.25
CA LEU A 44 6.73 -3.43 -0.20
C LEU A 44 5.89 -4.61 0.30
N THR A 45 4.57 -4.58 0.11
CA THR A 45 3.66 -5.67 0.49
C THR A 45 3.65 -6.83 -0.51
N PHE A 46 3.95 -6.58 -1.79
CA PHE A 46 4.07 -7.56 -2.88
C PHE A 46 5.13 -7.09 -3.88
#